data_AF-A0A0F9YJ33-F1
#
_entry.id   AF-A0A0F9YJ33-F1
#
_cell.length_a   1.000
_cell.length_b   1.000
_cell.length_c   1.000
_cell.angle_alpha   90.00
_cell.angle_beta   90.00
_cell.angle_gamma   90.00
#
_symmetry.space_group_name_H-M   'P 1'
#
loop_
_entity.id
_entity.type
_entity.pdbx_description
1 polymer ?
#
loop_
_entity_poly.entity_id
_entity_poly.type
_entity_poly.pdbx_seq_one_letter_code
_entity_poly.pdbx_strand_id
1 'polypeptide(L)'
;MIGTKLLKNMKKYLLIFSILILAFVVRFYNFSNRVTFGPEQARSLVVSSEYINDKPSLLGQEYFRTNSLGQKLFTSAIFNYSLVPLIFIFKYQPLPITLYFAFLNIITAIVFYFVVKKINSSVNFFLTAH
;
A
#
# COMPACT_ATOMS: atom_id res chain seq x y z
N MET A 1 -10.34 34.74 24.31
CA MET A 1 -9.12 33.91 24.08
C MET A 1 -9.40 32.49 23.59
N ILE A 2 -10.60 31.93 23.79
CA ILE A 2 -10.96 30.56 23.35
C ILE A 2 -11.25 30.47 21.84
N GLY A 3 -11.89 31.50 21.26
CA GLY A 3 -12.30 31.51 19.84
C GLY A 3 -11.13 31.49 18.84
N THR A 4 -10.01 32.13 19.15
CA THR A 4 -8.82 32.17 18.26
C THR A 4 -8.10 30.83 18.19
N LYS A 5 -8.04 30.09 19.31
CA LYS A 5 -7.46 28.74 19.37
C LYS A 5 -8.29 27.72 18.58
N LEU A 6 -9.61 27.83 18.66
CA LEU A 6 -10.57 27.00 17.91
C LEU A 6 -10.44 27.26 16.39
N LEU A 7 -10.38 28.52 15.98
CA LEU A 7 -10.19 28.91 14.58
C LEU A 7 -8.84 28.42 14.01
N LYS A 8 -7.76 28.50 14.81
CA LYS A 8 -6.43 27.99 14.42
C LYS A 8 -6.45 26.48 14.21
N ASN A 9 -7.09 25.73 15.11
CA ASN A 9 -7.23 24.28 14.97
C ASN A 9 -8.08 23.89 13.75
N MET A 10 -9.18 24.60 13.48
CA MET A 10 -10.00 24.35 12.28
C MET A 10 -9.19 24.57 10.99
N LYS A 11 -8.47 25.69 10.87
CA LYS A 11 -7.62 25.97 9.70
C LYS A 11 -6.56 24.88 9.50
N LYS A 12 -5.96 24.39 10.59
CA LYS A 12 -5.00 23.29 10.55
C LYS A 12 -5.62 21.99 10.04
N TYR A 13 -6.78 21.58 10.56
CA TYR A 13 -7.45 20.37 10.07
C TYR A 13 -7.89 20.50 8.61
N LEU A 14 -8.35 21.69 8.21
CA LEU A 14 -8.75 21.98 6.83
C LEU A 14 -7.54 21.91 5.89
N LEU A 15 -6.37 22.43 6.30
CA LEU A 15 -5.12 22.29 5.55
C LEU A 15 -4.72 20.81 5.40
N ILE A 16 -4.70 20.04 6.50
CA ILE A 16 -4.36 18.61 6.46
C ILE A 16 -5.33 17.87 5.51
N PHE A 17 -6.62 18.13 5.64
CA PHE A 17 -7.64 17.54 4.80
C PHE A 17 -7.44 17.89 3.32
N SER A 18 -7.10 19.14 3.01
CA SER A 18 -6.80 19.58 1.64
C SER A 18 -5.59 18.88 1.05
N ILE A 19 -4.52 18.68 1.84
CA ILE A 19 -3.31 17.96 1.41
C ILE A 19 -3.62 16.49 1.16
N LEU A 20 -4.44 15.86 2.01
CA LEU A 20 -4.85 14.47 1.82
C LEU A 20 -5.71 14.29 0.57
N ILE A 21 -6.66 15.21 0.31
CA ILE A 21 -7.42 15.23 -0.94
C ILE A 21 -6.49 15.39 -2.14
N LEU A 22 -5.57 16.36 -2.08
CA LEU A 22 -4.64 16.60 -3.19
C LEU A 22 -3.77 15.36 -3.45
N ALA A 23 -3.23 14.74 -2.41
CA ALA A 23 -2.43 13.51 -2.53
C ALA A 23 -3.25 12.36 -3.12
N PHE A 24 -4.51 12.20 -2.69
CA PHE A 24 -5.44 11.22 -3.25
C PHE A 24 -5.70 11.49 -4.73
N VAL A 25 -6.05 12.72 -5.09
CA VAL A 25 -6.27 13.14 -6.48
C VAL A 25 -5.02 12.89 -7.30
N VAL A 26 -3.84 13.34 -6.87
CA VAL A 26 -2.58 13.11 -7.62
C VAL A 26 -2.29 11.62 -7.79
N ARG A 27 -2.59 10.79 -6.78
CA ARG A 27 -2.34 9.33 -6.83
C ARG A 27 -3.26 8.61 -7.82
N PHE A 28 -4.52 9.02 -7.92
CA PHE A 28 -5.53 8.36 -8.75
C PHE A 28 -5.88 9.12 -10.04
N TYR A 29 -5.38 10.35 -10.21
CA TYR A 29 -5.61 11.14 -11.40
C TYR A 29 -4.96 10.46 -12.60
N ASN A 30 -5.79 10.16 -13.60
CA ASN A 30 -5.39 9.46 -14.81
C ASN A 30 -4.70 8.10 -14.52
N PHE A 31 -5.18 7.40 -13.49
CA PHE A 31 -4.57 6.16 -12.99
C PHE A 31 -4.33 5.12 -14.09
N SER A 32 -5.33 4.89 -14.95
CA SER A 32 -5.23 3.90 -16.03
C SER A 32 -4.05 4.15 -16.99
N ASN A 33 -3.73 5.42 -17.27
CA ASN A 33 -2.68 5.78 -18.22
C ASN A 33 -1.30 5.94 -17.55
N ARG A 34 -1.24 5.98 -16.22
CA ARG A 34 -0.01 6.15 -15.44
C ARG A 34 0.43 4.90 -14.71
N VAL A 35 -0.44 3.90 -14.66
CA VAL A 35 -0.11 2.61 -14.06
C VAL A 35 0.99 1.93 -14.85
N THR A 36 2.10 1.69 -14.18
CA THR A 36 3.19 0.85 -14.68
C THR A 36 3.13 -0.48 -13.95
N PHE A 37 2.92 -1.55 -14.69
CA PHE A 37 2.88 -2.90 -14.14
C PHE A 37 4.29 -3.49 -14.11
N GLY A 38 4.89 -3.55 -12.92
CA GLY A 38 6.27 -3.99 -12.75
C GLY A 38 6.43 -5.51 -12.77
N PRO A 39 7.64 -6.03 -13.01
CA PRO A 39 7.90 -7.48 -13.06
C PRO A 39 7.56 -8.19 -11.73
N GLU A 40 7.81 -7.54 -10.58
CA GLU A 40 7.46 -8.11 -9.27
C GLU A 40 5.94 -8.22 -9.08
N GLN A 41 5.17 -7.22 -9.54
CA GLN A 41 3.71 -7.24 -9.46
C GLN A 41 3.14 -8.33 -10.38
N ALA A 42 3.71 -8.48 -11.58
CA ALA A 42 3.37 -9.55 -12.50
C ALA A 42 3.61 -10.92 -11.89
N ARG A 43 4.76 -11.08 -11.25
CA ARG A 43 5.14 -12.35 -10.64
C ARG A 43 4.24 -12.72 -9.48
N SER A 44 3.93 -11.78 -8.58
CA SER A 44 2.98 -12.03 -7.50
C SER A 44 1.60 -12.39 -8.04
N LEU A 45 1.14 -11.76 -9.12
CA LEU A 45 -0.11 -12.14 -9.76
C LEU A 45 -0.10 -13.56 -10.33
N VAL A 46 0.97 -13.95 -11.01
CA VAL A 46 1.12 -15.31 -11.54
C VAL A 46 1.10 -16.33 -10.40
N VAL A 47 1.91 -16.13 -9.36
CA VAL A 47 1.94 -17.08 -8.23
C VAL A 47 0.60 -17.11 -7.48
N SER A 48 -0.05 -15.96 -7.27
CA SER A 48 -1.39 -15.93 -6.71
C SER A 48 -2.43 -16.63 -7.59
N SER A 49 -2.26 -16.65 -8.90
CA SER A 49 -3.11 -17.44 -9.81
C SER A 49 -2.86 -18.95 -9.68
N GLU A 50 -1.60 -19.36 -9.51
CA GLU A 50 -1.23 -20.76 -9.27
C GLU A 50 -1.80 -21.28 -7.95
N TYR A 51 -1.95 -20.41 -6.95
CA TYR A 51 -2.60 -20.78 -5.67
C TYR A 51 -4.08 -21.13 -5.83
N ILE A 52 -4.74 -20.59 -6.87
CA ILE A 52 -6.14 -20.88 -7.18
C ILE A 52 -6.24 -22.16 -7.99
N ASN A 53 -5.38 -22.31 -9.01
CA ASN A 53 -5.54 -23.34 -10.04
C ASN A 53 -4.81 -24.66 -9.71
N ASP A 54 -3.66 -24.61 -9.03
CA ASP A 54 -2.78 -25.76 -8.88
C ASP A 54 -2.43 -26.06 -7.42
N LYS A 55 -1.53 -25.28 -6.82
CA LYS A 55 -0.95 -25.63 -5.52
C LYS A 55 -0.71 -24.39 -4.64
N PRO A 56 -1.53 -24.17 -3.61
CA PRO A 56 -1.24 -23.16 -2.60
C PRO A 56 0.08 -23.49 -1.86
N SER A 57 0.85 -22.46 -1.54
CA SER A 57 2.11 -22.58 -0.80
C SER A 57 2.07 -21.76 0.49
N LEU A 58 2.42 -22.40 1.60
CA LEU A 58 2.57 -21.75 2.90
C LEU A 58 3.88 -20.98 3.02
N LEU A 59 4.92 -21.41 2.30
CA LEU A 59 6.23 -20.75 2.29
C LEU A 59 6.20 -19.47 1.46
N GLY A 60 5.34 -19.44 0.44
CA GLY A 60 5.19 -18.29 -0.43
C GLY A 60 5.86 -18.48 -1.79
N GLN A 61 6.22 -17.36 -2.42
CA GLN A 61 6.79 -17.34 -3.76
C GLN A 61 8.32 -17.48 -3.68
N GLU A 62 8.87 -18.40 -4.49
CA GLU A 62 10.31 -18.56 -4.62
C GLU A 62 10.97 -17.32 -5.21
N TYR A 63 12.09 -16.87 -4.65
CA TYR A 63 12.91 -15.84 -5.24
C TYR A 63 13.72 -16.40 -6.42
N PHE A 64 13.98 -15.58 -7.43
CA PHE A 64 14.64 -16.02 -8.67
C PHE A 64 16.14 -16.26 -8.52
N ARG A 65 16.74 -15.87 -7.39
CA ARG A 65 18.16 -16.06 -7.10
C ARG A 65 18.36 -17.18 -6.09
N THR A 66 19.34 -18.03 -6.37
CA THR A 66 19.91 -19.02 -5.46
C THR A 66 21.24 -18.50 -4.90
N ASN A 67 21.56 -18.86 -3.66
CA ASN A 67 22.90 -18.61 -3.13
C ASN A 67 23.91 -19.65 -3.65
N SER A 68 25.20 -19.47 -3.33
CA SER A 68 26.28 -20.39 -3.74
C SER A 68 26.13 -21.82 -3.20
N LEU A 69 25.22 -22.05 -2.25
CA LEU A 69 24.89 -23.36 -1.68
C LEU A 69 23.60 -23.95 -2.29
N GLY A 70 23.03 -23.31 -3.31
CA GLY A 70 21.80 -23.75 -3.98
C GLY A 70 20.50 -23.48 -3.22
N GLN A 71 20.56 -22.73 -2.11
CA GLN A 71 19.38 -22.40 -1.31
C GLN A 71 18.61 -21.23 -1.94
N LYS A 72 17.28 -21.30 -1.87
CA LYS A 72 16.35 -20.28 -2.37
C LYS A 72 15.71 -19.53 -1.22
N LEU A 73 15.56 -18.21 -1.40
CA LEU A 73 14.74 -17.39 -0.51
C LEU A 73 13.28 -17.45 -0.97
N PHE A 74 12.36 -17.23 -0.02
CA PHE A 74 10.93 -17.16 -0.30
C PHE A 74 10.40 -15.80 0.17
N THR A 75 9.55 -15.18 -0.64
CA THR A 75 8.74 -14.04 -0.20
C THR A 75 7.49 -14.57 0.51
N SER A 76 7.01 -13.86 1.52
CA SER A 76 5.88 -14.31 2.33
C SER A 76 4.64 -14.64 1.50
N ALA A 77 4.00 -15.78 1.81
CA ALA A 77 2.75 -16.21 1.19
C ALA A 77 1.56 -15.26 1.46
N ILE A 78 1.61 -14.49 2.56
CA ILE A 78 0.50 -13.64 3.02
C ILE A 78 0.05 -12.67 1.92
N PHE A 79 1.01 -12.05 1.24
CA PHE A 79 0.73 -11.12 0.16
C PHE A 79 0.05 -11.81 -1.04
N ASN A 80 0.48 -13.02 -1.37
CA ASN A 80 -0.11 -13.75 -2.49
C ASN A 80 -1.54 -14.21 -2.16
N TYR A 81 -1.79 -14.63 -0.91
CA TYR A 81 -3.14 -14.96 -0.46
C TYR A 81 -4.08 -13.75 -0.42
N SER A 82 -3.59 -12.55 -0.11
CA SER A 82 -4.43 -11.35 -0.13
C SER A 82 -4.83 -10.92 -1.54
N LEU A 83 -4.09 -11.34 -2.57
CA LEU A 83 -4.45 -11.13 -3.98
C LEU A 83 -5.48 -12.14 -4.50
N VAL A 84 -5.57 -13.35 -3.93
CA VAL A 84 -6.47 -14.42 -4.40
C VAL A 84 -7.94 -13.98 -4.51
N PRO A 85 -8.56 -13.35 -3.49
CA PRO A 85 -9.94 -12.88 -3.59
C PRO A 85 -10.14 -11.86 -4.71
N LEU A 86 -9.16 -10.97 -4.93
CA LEU A 86 -9.22 -9.96 -5.98
C LEU A 86 -9.16 -10.60 -7.37
N ILE A 87 -8.29 -11.59 -7.55
CA ILE A 87 -8.20 -12.35 -8.79
C ILE A 87 -9.53 -13.07 -9.07
N PHE A 88 -10.15 -13.66 -8.04
CA PHE A 88 -11.43 -14.35 -8.16
C PHE A 88 -12.58 -13.39 -8.55
N ILE A 89 -12.69 -12.24 -7.88
CA ILE A 89 -13.75 -11.25 -8.12
C ILE A 89 -13.57 -10.56 -9.46
N PHE A 90 -12.35 -10.09 -9.75
CA PHE A 90 -12.06 -9.27 -10.94
C PHE A 90 -11.56 -10.07 -12.13
N LYS A 91 -11.56 -11.41 -12.06
CA LYS A 91 -11.24 -12.33 -13.17
C LYS A 91 -9.97 -11.92 -13.92
N TYR A 92 -8.86 -11.73 -13.18
CA TYR A 92 -7.56 -11.35 -13.73
C TYR A 92 -7.48 -9.97 -14.39
N GLN A 93 -8.48 -9.10 -14.22
CA GLN A 93 -8.40 -7.74 -14.74
C GLN A 93 -7.27 -6.95 -14.04
N PRO A 94 -6.30 -6.41 -14.81
CA PRO A 94 -5.09 -5.82 -14.23
C PRO A 94 -5.36 -4.50 -13.49
N LEU A 95 -6.36 -3.72 -13.93
CA LEU A 95 -6.64 -2.39 -13.37
C LEU A 95 -7.13 -2.45 -11.91
N PRO A 96 -8.17 -3.22 -11.54
CA PRO A 96 -8.59 -3.39 -10.15
C PRO A 96 -7.48 -3.95 -9.25
N ILE A 97 -6.69 -4.88 -9.77
CA ILE A 97 -5.57 -5.47 -9.02
C ILE A 97 -4.48 -4.42 -8.81
N THR A 98 -4.18 -3.57 -9.80
CA THR A 98 -3.18 -2.52 -9.63
C THR A 98 -3.63 -1.45 -8.63
N LEU A 99 -4.95 -1.16 -8.57
CA LEU A 99 -5.51 -0.29 -7.54
C LEU A 99 -5.27 -0.82 -6.13
N TYR A 100 -5.30 -2.15 -5.93
CA TYR A 100 -5.01 -2.75 -4.62
C TYR A 100 -3.61 -2.38 -4.10
N PHE A 101 -2.58 -2.35 -4.96
CA PHE A 101 -1.25 -1.89 -4.56
C PHE A 101 -1.24 -0.41 -4.16
N ALA A 102 -2.02 0.43 -4.84
CA ALA A 102 -2.16 1.84 -4.46
C ALA A 102 -2.86 1.99 -3.10
N PHE A 103 -3.89 1.18 -2.83
CA PHE A 103 -4.53 1.14 -1.52
C PHE A 103 -3.59 0.67 -0.42
N LEU A 104 -2.80 -0.37 -0.64
CA LEU A 104 -1.79 -0.83 0.31
C LEU A 104 -0.82 0.29 0.67
N ASN A 105 -0.35 1.07 -0.30
CA ASN A 105 0.55 2.20 -0.02
C ASN A 105 -0.10 3.25 0.90
N ILE A 106 -1.39 3.54 0.71
CA ILE A 106 -2.14 4.47 1.56
C ILE A 106 -2.26 3.90 2.98
N ILE A 107 -2.61 2.61 3.10
CA ILE A 107 -2.70 1.92 4.40
C ILE A 107 -1.34 1.93 5.09
N THR A 108 -0.25 1.63 4.39
CA THR A 108 1.11 1.68 4.93
C THR A 108 1.45 3.07 5.43
N ALA A 109 1.11 4.13 4.70
CA ALA A 109 1.33 5.51 5.17
C ALA A 109 0.55 5.83 6.45
N ILE A 110 -0.69 5.37 6.57
CA ILE A 110 -1.52 5.54 7.78
C ILE A 110 -0.91 4.77 8.96
N VAL A 111 -0.56 3.50 8.76
CA VAL A 111 0.09 2.67 9.79
C VAL A 111 1.40 3.31 10.23
N PHE A 112 2.21 3.77 9.29
CA PHE A 112 3.48 4.45 9.56
C PHE A 112 3.26 5.71 10.41
N TYR A 113 2.26 6.53 10.10
CA TYR A 113 1.90 7.70 10.92
C TYR A 113 1.59 7.30 12.36
N PHE A 114 0.78 6.26 12.58
CA PHE A 114 0.45 5.81 13.94
C PHE A 114 1.66 5.24 14.69
N VAL A 115 2.50 4.47 14.02
CA VAL A 115 3.73 3.92 14.60
C VAL A 115 4.67 5.06 15.00
N VAL A 116 4.90 6.01 14.11
CA VAL A 116 5.79 7.16 14.35
C VAL A 116 5.24 8.05 15.46
N LYS A 117 3.93 8.31 15.47
CA LYS A 117 3.25 9.03 16.57
C LYS A 117 3.39 8.33 17.92
N LYS A 118 3.38 6.98 17.94
CA LYS A 118 3.55 6.20 19.17
C LYS A 118 4.99 6.26 19.70
N ILE A 119 5.98 6.27 18.81
CA ILE A 119 7.41 6.30 19.17
C ILE A 119 7.84 7.70 19.58
N ASN A 120 7.37 8.73 18.87
CA ASN A 120 7.74 10.11 19.13
C ASN A 120 6.48 10.97 19.31
N SER A 121 6.21 11.36 20.56
CA SER A 121 5.15 12.30 20.94
C SER A 121 5.28 13.65 20.25
N SER A 122 6.49 14.00 19.80
CA SER A 122 6.79 15.22 19.04
C SER A 122 6.45 15.11 17.56
N VAL A 123 5.91 14.01 17.04
CA VAL A 123 5.42 13.94 15.63
C VAL A 123 4.21 14.84 15.40
N ASN A 124 3.63 15.37 16.48
CA ASN A 124 2.86 16.59 16.41
C ASN A 124 3.61 17.72 15.66
N PHE A 125 4.95 17.77 15.63
CA PHE A 125 5.82 18.78 15.02
C PHE A 125 5.62 18.96 13.52
N PHE A 126 5.47 17.87 12.75
CA PHE A 126 5.13 17.98 11.31
C PHE A 126 3.75 18.62 11.09
N LEU A 127 2.89 18.62 12.12
CA LEU A 127 1.59 19.28 12.12
C LEU A 127 1.55 20.53 13.04
N THR A 128 2.64 20.90 13.71
CA THR A 128 2.71 22.00 14.70
C THR A 128 3.89 22.95 14.45
N ALA A 129 4.51 22.88 13.26
CA ALA A 129 5.26 24.01 12.76
C ALA A 129 4.28 25.20 12.58
N HIS A 130 4.37 26.13 13.55
CA HIS A 130 3.62 27.39 13.79
C HIS A 130 2.39 27.35 14.74
#